data_AF-Q5KF73-F1
#
_entry.id   AF-Q5KF73-F1
#
_cell.length_a   1.000
_cell.length_b   1.000
_cell.length_c   1.000
_cell.angle_alpha   90.00
_cell.angle_beta   90.00
_cell.angle_gamma   90.00
#
_symmetry.space_group_name_H-M   'P 1'
#
loop_
_entity.id
_entity.type
_entity.pdbx_description
1 polymer ?
#
loop_
_entity_poly.entity_id
_entity_poly.type
_entity_poly.pdbx_seq_one_letter_code
_entity_poly.pdbx_strand_id
1 'polypeptide(L)'
;MADPSNHVSRNLHRTYRITPIQQPLRSAAFEKAYLSRLPLSPPLIIQLDCWDARGEQIIPYDELPFLVCHLSLETQNGQDAAIVTSPHTAPVSMLYGTLVATPAEMDDQTGAQGVYFVFPDVSVRHVGRFRLKALLMRITGGPAVHVSVTRTFEIVHTKDYIAPPVTTLTKHFDSQGIVRFGLPRYQ
;
A
#
# COMPACT_ATOMS: atom_id res chain seq x y z
N MET A 1 47.25 -11.61 3.26
CA MET A 1 46.56 -11.71 1.96
C MET A 1 45.21 -12.37 2.24
N ALA A 2 44.18 -11.55 2.46
CA ALA A 2 42.85 -12.01 2.88
C ALA A 2 42.00 -12.30 1.64
N ASP A 3 41.37 -13.47 1.63
CA ASP A 3 40.49 -13.95 0.56
C ASP A 3 39.20 -13.09 0.49
N PRO A 4 38.86 -12.45 -0.64
CA PRO A 4 37.66 -11.62 -0.78
C PRO A 4 36.35 -12.43 -0.96
N SER A 5 36.38 -13.76 -0.91
CA SER A 5 35.31 -14.61 -1.43
C SER A 5 34.31 -15.09 -0.37
N ASN A 6 33.99 -14.27 0.64
CA ASN A 6 33.05 -14.65 1.70
C ASN A 6 31.75 -13.81 1.73
N HIS A 7 31.33 -13.27 0.59
CA HIS A 7 29.93 -12.93 0.38
C HIS A 7 29.16 -14.21 0.04
N VAL A 8 29.14 -15.15 0.99
CA VAL A 8 28.15 -16.21 1.00
C VAL A 8 26.81 -15.49 1.07
N SER A 9 26.08 -15.48 -0.04
CA SER A 9 24.65 -15.25 -0.06
C SER A 9 24.05 -16.24 0.92
N ARG A 10 23.95 -15.86 2.20
CA ARG A 10 23.18 -16.61 3.18
C ARG A 10 21.77 -16.60 2.61
N ASN A 11 21.35 -17.72 2.05
CA ASN A 11 19.95 -18.05 1.87
C ASN A 11 19.33 -18.09 3.27
N LEU A 12 19.12 -16.90 3.84
CA LEU A 12 18.28 -16.69 5.01
C LEU A 12 16.88 -17.03 4.49
N HIS A 13 16.47 -18.26 4.74
CA HIS A 13 15.09 -18.70 4.51
C HIS A 13 14.21 -17.85 5.42
N ARG A 14 13.80 -16.69 4.90
CA ARG A 14 12.93 -15.73 5.57
C ARG A 14 11.55 -15.86 4.98
N THR A 15 10.56 -15.83 5.85
CA THR A 15 9.15 -15.78 5.44
C THR A 15 8.66 -14.36 5.64
N TYR A 16 7.98 -13.82 4.64
CA TYR A 16 7.44 -12.47 4.66
C TYR A 16 5.92 -12.51 4.58
N ARG A 17 5.26 -11.62 5.30
CA ARG A 17 3.82 -11.41 5.21
C ARG A 17 3.51 -9.93 5.21
N ILE A 18 2.61 -9.53 4.32
CA ILE A 18 2.01 -8.20 4.35
C ILE A 18 0.56 -8.27 4.78
N THR A 19 0.20 -7.45 5.77
CA THR A 19 -1.14 -7.45 6.40
C THR A 19 -1.72 -6.04 6.36
N PRO A 20 -2.84 -5.80 5.65
CA PRO A 20 -3.54 -4.52 5.72
C PRO A 20 -4.14 -4.30 7.12
N ILE A 21 -3.53 -3.40 7.89
CA ILE A 21 -3.98 -3.03 9.24
C ILE A 21 -4.94 -1.84 9.23
N GLN A 22 -4.93 -1.05 8.15
CA GLN A 22 -5.96 -0.07 7.84
C GLN A 22 -6.50 -0.30 6.45
N GLN A 23 -7.82 -0.47 6.35
CA GLN A 23 -8.51 -0.78 5.10
C GLN A 23 -9.14 0.48 4.51
N PRO A 24 -9.02 0.73 3.20
CA PRO A 24 -9.80 1.79 2.57
C PRO A 24 -11.29 1.48 2.67
N LEU A 25 -12.10 2.51 2.85
CA LEU A 25 -13.56 2.38 2.94
C LEU A 25 -14.22 2.95 1.69
N ARG A 26 -13.87 4.20 1.33
CA ARG A 26 -14.46 4.85 0.16
C ARG A 26 -13.62 6.00 -0.40
N SER A 27 -13.90 6.35 -1.65
CA SER A 27 -13.51 7.63 -2.28
C SER A 27 -14.56 8.07 -3.29
N ALA A 28 -14.30 9.18 -4.00
CA ALA A 28 -15.07 9.61 -5.15
C ALA A 28 -14.32 9.36 -6.46
N ALA A 29 -15.07 8.96 -7.48
CA ALA A 29 -14.60 8.98 -8.87
C ALA A 29 -14.31 10.42 -9.30
N PHE A 30 -13.24 10.59 -10.07
CA PHE A 30 -12.86 11.88 -10.65
C PHE A 30 -13.05 11.95 -12.17
N GLU A 31 -13.21 10.79 -12.85
CA GLU A 31 -13.45 10.68 -14.29
C GLU A 31 -12.46 11.45 -15.18
N LYS A 32 -12.74 12.71 -15.50
CA LYS A 32 -11.90 13.62 -16.29
C LYS A 32 -11.25 14.75 -15.46
N ALA A 33 -11.65 14.91 -14.20
CA ALA A 33 -11.19 15.94 -13.28
C ALA A 33 -9.94 15.52 -12.51
N TYR A 34 -8.82 15.30 -13.21
CA TYR A 34 -7.57 14.77 -12.63
C TYR A 34 -6.95 15.64 -11.52
N LEU A 35 -7.28 16.93 -11.45
CA LEU A 35 -6.80 17.84 -10.41
C LEU A 35 -7.67 17.83 -9.14
N SER A 36 -8.86 17.20 -9.21
CA SER A 36 -9.81 17.10 -8.10
C SER A 36 -9.92 15.67 -7.59
N ARG A 37 -8.85 14.88 -7.74
CA ARG A 37 -8.76 13.51 -7.23
C ARG A 37 -8.93 13.51 -5.72
N LEU A 38 -9.81 12.63 -5.24
CA LEU A 38 -9.93 12.34 -3.82
C LEU A 38 -9.20 11.02 -3.53
N PRO A 39 -8.26 10.99 -2.58
CA PRO A 39 -7.62 9.75 -2.18
C PRO A 39 -8.59 8.85 -1.42
N LEU A 40 -8.29 7.54 -1.41
CA LEU A 40 -8.98 6.56 -0.60
C LEU A 40 -8.93 6.97 0.87
N SER A 41 -10.11 6.97 1.50
CA SER A 41 -10.25 7.29 2.92
C SER A 41 -10.94 6.14 3.68
N PRO A 42 -10.38 5.68 4.81
CA PRO A 42 -9.03 6.03 5.28
C PRO A 42 -7.93 5.49 4.34
N PRO A 43 -6.70 6.02 4.40
CA PRO A 43 -5.61 5.57 3.55
C PRO A 43 -5.22 4.13 3.87
N LEU A 44 -4.74 3.38 2.88
CA LEU A 44 -4.29 2.00 3.08
C LEU A 44 -2.95 2.00 3.82
N ILE A 45 -2.90 1.26 4.93
CA ILE A 45 -1.70 1.02 5.72
C ILE A 45 -1.51 -0.49 5.85
N ILE A 46 -0.34 -0.97 5.46
CA ILE A 46 0.01 -2.38 5.43
C ILE A 46 1.23 -2.61 6.30
N GLN A 47 1.14 -3.52 7.25
CA GLN A 47 2.27 -3.98 8.05
C GLN A 47 3.07 -5.05 7.31
N LEU A 48 4.39 -4.99 7.41
CA LEU A 48 5.32 -6.02 7.00
C LEU A 48 5.79 -6.81 8.22
N ASP A 49 5.51 -8.11 8.24
CA ASP A 49 6.10 -9.04 9.18
C ASP A 49 7.13 -9.91 8.45
N CYS A 50 8.25 -10.20 9.12
CA CYS A 50 9.28 -11.11 8.64
C CYS A 50 9.66 -12.09 9.75
N TRP A 51 9.79 -13.38 9.41
CA TRP A 51 10.30 -14.41 10.31
C TRP A 51 11.58 -15.00 9.74
N ASP A 52 12.55 -15.24 10.61
CA ASP A 52 13.77 -15.94 10.25
C ASP A 52 13.54 -17.46 10.09
N ALA A 53 14.61 -18.21 9.80
CA ALA A 53 14.54 -19.66 9.62
C ALA A 53 14.18 -20.43 10.90
N ARG A 54 14.24 -19.79 12.07
CA ARG A 54 13.87 -20.36 13.38
C ARG A 54 12.40 -20.05 13.73
N GLY A 55 11.72 -19.24 12.93
CA GLY A 55 10.35 -18.79 13.20
C GLY A 55 10.28 -17.58 14.12
N GLU A 56 11.42 -16.94 14.43
CA GLU A 56 11.44 -15.73 15.26
C GLU A 56 11.13 -14.51 14.39
N GLN A 57 10.24 -13.64 14.89
CA GLN A 57 9.89 -12.41 14.18
C GLN A 57 11.05 -11.41 14.28
N ILE A 58 11.49 -10.89 13.14
CA ILE A 58 12.62 -9.98 13.02
C ILE A 58 12.30 -8.80 12.08
N ILE A 59 13.07 -7.72 12.19
CA ILE A 59 13.11 -6.66 11.17
C ILE A 59 14.29 -6.96 10.22
N PRO A 60 14.05 -7.18 8.91
CA PRO A 60 15.09 -7.60 7.97
C PRO A 60 15.83 -6.38 7.39
N TYR A 61 16.57 -5.65 8.24
CA TYR A 61 17.24 -4.39 7.89
C TYR A 61 18.12 -4.45 6.63
N ASP A 62 18.76 -5.60 6.38
CA ASP A 62 19.59 -5.85 5.20
C ASP A 62 18.78 -5.97 3.89
N GLU A 63 17.48 -6.30 3.98
CA GLU A 63 16.60 -6.44 2.82
C GLU A 63 15.62 -5.29 2.63
N LEU A 64 15.30 -4.52 3.67
CA LEU A 64 14.31 -3.42 3.60
C LEU A 64 14.51 -2.48 2.40
N PRO A 65 15.73 -2.00 2.07
CA PRO A 65 15.94 -1.10 0.94
C PRO A 65 15.57 -1.71 -0.43
N PHE A 66 15.48 -3.03 -0.51
CA PHE A 66 15.18 -3.77 -1.74
C PHE A 66 13.72 -4.23 -1.82
N LEU A 67 12.90 -3.96 -0.80
CA LEU A 67 11.48 -4.29 -0.78
C LEU A 67 10.64 -3.11 -1.25
N VAL A 68 9.61 -3.41 -2.04
CA VAL A 68 8.56 -2.46 -2.40
C VAL A 68 7.21 -3.13 -2.33
N CYS A 69 6.16 -2.36 -2.02
CA CYS A 69 4.79 -2.82 -2.09
C CYS A 69 4.09 -2.10 -3.23
N HIS A 70 3.62 -2.85 -4.23
CA HIS A 70 2.89 -2.33 -5.38
C HIS A 70 1.39 -2.63 -5.26
N LEU A 71 0.54 -1.69 -5.67
CA LEU A 71 -0.91 -1.85 -5.70
C LEU A 71 -1.41 -2.06 -7.13
N SER A 72 -2.26 -3.06 -7.31
CA SER A 72 -3.16 -3.15 -8.47
C SER A 72 -4.62 -3.12 -8.05
N LEU A 73 -5.52 -2.81 -9.00
CA LEU A 73 -6.94 -2.73 -8.75
C LEU A 73 -7.64 -4.00 -9.23
N GLU A 74 -8.51 -4.56 -8.38
CA GLU A 74 -9.42 -5.64 -8.74
C GLU A 74 -10.87 -5.20 -8.53
N THR A 75 -11.79 -5.78 -9.29
CA THR A 75 -13.22 -5.75 -8.98
C THR A 75 -13.51 -6.47 -7.66
N GLN A 76 -14.69 -6.26 -7.08
CA GLN A 76 -15.13 -7.01 -5.89
C GLN A 76 -15.10 -8.54 -6.07
N ASN A 77 -15.14 -9.03 -7.31
CA ASN A 77 -15.11 -10.45 -7.67
C ASN A 77 -13.69 -10.96 -8.01
N GLY A 78 -12.65 -10.12 -7.87
CA GLY A 78 -11.26 -10.50 -8.11
C GLY A 78 -10.79 -10.52 -9.56
N GLN A 79 -11.56 -9.90 -10.46
CA GLN A 79 -11.10 -9.65 -11.83
C GLN A 79 -10.23 -8.39 -11.88
N ASP A 80 -9.20 -8.39 -12.71
CA ASP A 80 -8.37 -7.21 -12.96
C ASP A 80 -9.25 -6.03 -13.41
N ALA A 81 -9.05 -4.89 -12.76
CA ALA A 81 -9.77 -3.65 -13.03
C ALA A 81 -8.80 -2.46 -13.22
N ALA A 82 -7.50 -2.72 -13.40
CA ALA A 82 -6.49 -1.67 -13.53
C ALA A 82 -6.67 -0.85 -14.81
N ILE A 83 -7.14 -1.48 -15.89
CA ILE A 83 -7.38 -0.84 -17.19
C ILE A 83 -8.82 -1.11 -17.63
N VAL A 84 -9.51 -0.06 -18.04
CA VAL A 84 -10.82 -0.17 -18.70
C VAL A 84 -10.65 0.06 -20.20
N THR A 85 -11.12 -0.90 -20.98
CA THR A 85 -11.12 -0.85 -22.44
C THR A 85 -12.57 -0.75 -22.92
N SER A 86 -12.89 0.26 -23.72
CA SER A 86 -14.20 0.40 -24.37
C SER A 86 -13.99 0.38 -25.88
N PRO A 87 -14.91 -0.18 -26.69
CA PRO A 87 -14.74 -0.31 -28.14
C PRO A 87 -14.53 1.02 -28.87
N HIS A 88 -14.95 2.14 -28.25
CA HIS A 88 -14.95 3.46 -28.86
C HIS A 88 -13.92 4.42 -28.26
N THR A 89 -13.15 4.01 -27.26
CA THR A 89 -12.18 4.88 -26.58
C THR A 89 -10.88 4.15 -26.28
N ALA A 90 -9.78 4.90 -26.26
CA ALA A 90 -8.48 4.36 -25.86
C ALA A 90 -8.55 3.75 -24.45
N PRO A 91 -7.76 2.69 -24.17
CA PRO A 91 -7.64 2.12 -22.83
C PRO A 91 -7.24 3.20 -21.82
N VAL A 92 -7.90 3.20 -20.66
CA VAL A 92 -7.61 4.15 -19.59
C VAL A 92 -7.24 3.42 -18.31
N SER A 93 -6.21 3.92 -17.61
CA SER A 93 -5.93 3.48 -16.24
C SER A 93 -7.09 3.88 -15.33
N MET A 94 -7.40 3.00 -14.38
CA MET A 94 -8.38 3.21 -13.32
C MET A 94 -7.75 3.68 -12.01
N LEU A 95 -6.50 3.32 -11.74
CA LEU A 95 -5.83 3.56 -10.46
C LEU A 95 -4.75 4.65 -10.63
N TYR A 96 -4.77 5.66 -9.77
CA TYR A 96 -3.89 6.84 -9.85
C TYR A 96 -3.32 7.22 -8.49
N GLY A 97 -2.25 8.01 -8.54
CA GLY A 97 -1.51 8.50 -7.37
C GLY A 97 -0.25 7.66 -7.13
N THR A 98 0.14 7.52 -5.87
CA THR A 98 1.30 6.73 -5.44
C THR A 98 0.91 5.26 -5.29
N LEU A 99 1.23 4.44 -6.29
CA LEU A 99 0.87 3.01 -6.32
C LEU A 99 1.98 2.08 -5.83
N VAL A 100 3.17 2.63 -5.58
CA VAL A 100 4.33 1.91 -5.03
C VAL A 100 4.76 2.61 -3.75
N ALA A 101 4.91 1.84 -2.68
CA ALA A 101 5.44 2.32 -1.41
C ALA A 101 6.72 1.56 -1.04
N THR A 102 7.64 2.27 -0.41
CA THR A 102 8.81 1.70 0.26
C THR A 102 8.48 1.41 1.72
N PRO A 103 9.23 0.50 2.40
CA PRO A 103 9.02 0.25 3.82
C PRO A 103 9.38 1.50 4.63
N ALA A 104 8.57 1.80 5.63
CA ALA A 104 8.79 2.85 6.61
C ALA A 104 8.75 2.24 8.01
N GLU A 105 9.79 2.49 8.79
CA GLU A 105 9.82 2.13 10.21
C GLU A 105 9.02 3.17 10.99
N MET A 106 8.05 2.72 11.78
CA MET A 106 7.20 3.57 12.61
C MET A 106 6.83 2.81 13.89
N ASP A 107 6.40 3.53 14.91
CA ASP A 107 5.88 2.92 16.13
C ASP A 107 4.36 2.72 16.02
N ASP A 108 3.86 1.56 16.41
CA ASP A 108 2.42 1.32 16.49
C ASP A 108 1.77 2.08 17.66
N GLN A 109 0.46 1.92 17.86
CA GLN A 109 -0.26 2.62 18.92
C GLN A 109 0.09 2.15 20.34
N THR A 110 0.80 1.03 20.47
CA THR A 110 1.33 0.51 21.74
C THR A 110 2.76 0.99 22.01
N GLY A 111 3.39 1.66 21.04
CA GLY A 111 4.79 2.09 21.08
C GLY A 111 5.77 1.00 20.61
N ALA A 112 5.28 -0.10 20.04
CA ALA A 112 6.14 -1.14 19.49
C ALA A 112 6.57 -0.77 18.06
N GLN A 113 7.87 -0.89 17.78
CA GLN A 113 8.43 -0.61 16.46
C GLN A 113 7.95 -1.66 15.44
N GLY A 114 7.55 -1.19 14.27
CA GLY A 114 7.15 -2.01 13.13
C GLY A 114 7.56 -1.42 11.79
N VAL A 115 7.36 -2.20 10.73
CA VAL A 115 7.64 -1.79 9.35
C VAL A 115 6.33 -1.74 8.56
N TYR A 116 6.09 -0.64 7.86
CA TYR A 116 4.82 -0.41 7.18
C TYR A 116 5.00 0.13 5.76
N PHE A 117 4.04 -0.19 4.91
CA PHE A 117 3.82 0.45 3.62
C PHE A 117 2.56 1.30 3.71
N VAL A 118 2.67 2.57 3.32
CA VAL A 118 1.59 3.55 3.46
C VAL A 118 1.25 4.15 2.11
N PHE A 119 -0.05 4.23 1.82
CA PHE A 119 -0.59 4.71 0.56
C PHE A 119 -1.58 5.86 0.79
N PRO A 120 -1.10 7.10 1.00
CA PRO A 120 -1.93 8.24 1.33
C PRO A 120 -2.58 8.90 0.09
N ASP A 121 -2.00 8.73 -1.10
CA ASP A 121 -2.53 9.25 -2.38
C ASP A 121 -2.84 8.09 -3.33
N VAL A 122 -3.98 7.43 -3.13
CA VAL A 122 -4.50 6.45 -4.10
C VAL A 122 -5.91 6.86 -4.48
N SER A 123 -6.20 7.02 -5.76
CA SER A 123 -7.53 7.40 -6.26
C SER A 123 -7.98 6.47 -7.37
N VAL A 124 -9.29 6.29 -7.49
CA VAL A 124 -9.89 5.44 -8.53
C VAL A 124 -10.77 6.30 -9.44
N ARG A 125 -10.65 6.07 -10.76
CA ARG A 125 -11.20 6.94 -11.79
C ARG A 125 -12.72 6.88 -11.93
N HIS A 126 -13.29 5.67 -11.90
CA HIS A 126 -14.72 5.45 -12.14
C HIS A 126 -15.41 4.82 -10.93
N VAL A 127 -16.71 5.08 -10.83
CA VAL A 127 -17.61 4.56 -9.80
C VAL A 127 -17.65 3.03 -9.83
N GLY A 128 -17.72 2.42 -8.65
CA GLY A 128 -17.80 0.98 -8.52
C GLY A 128 -17.33 0.46 -7.16
N ARG A 129 -17.26 -0.87 -7.06
CA ARG A 129 -16.80 -1.57 -5.85
C ARG A 129 -15.55 -2.37 -6.19
N PHE A 130 -14.47 -2.07 -5.48
CA PHE A 130 -13.14 -2.55 -5.83
C PHE A 130 -12.38 -3.06 -4.61
N ARG A 131 -11.29 -3.76 -4.87
CA ARG A 131 -10.30 -4.19 -3.89
C ARG A 131 -8.92 -3.80 -4.42
N LEU A 132 -7.99 -3.50 -3.51
CA LEU A 132 -6.59 -3.33 -3.86
C LEU A 132 -5.87 -4.65 -3.61
N LYS A 133 -5.12 -5.10 -4.61
CA LYS A 133 -4.18 -6.19 -4.47
C LYS A 133 -2.80 -5.59 -4.22
N ALA A 134 -2.28 -5.81 -3.02
CA ALA A 134 -0.95 -5.42 -2.61
C ALA A 134 0.03 -6.56 -2.88
N LEU A 135 1.10 -6.27 -3.61
CA LEU A 135 2.16 -7.20 -3.95
C LEU A 135 3.45 -6.74 -3.29
N LEU A 136 3.95 -7.50 -2.33
CA LEU A 136 5.30 -7.34 -1.81
C LEU A 136 6.28 -7.89 -2.84
N MET A 137 7.20 -7.06 -3.32
CA MET A 137 8.15 -7.42 -4.37
C MET A 137 9.56 -7.00 -3.97
N ARG A 138 10.54 -7.64 -4.60
CA ARG A 138 11.94 -7.21 -4.57
C ARG A 138 12.23 -6.36 -5.79
N ILE A 139 12.97 -5.27 -5.62
CA ILE A 139 13.39 -4.42 -6.76
C ILE A 139 14.36 -5.16 -7.69
N THR A 140 15.02 -6.22 -7.20
CA THR A 140 15.86 -7.11 -8.01
C THR A 140 15.05 -7.99 -8.98
N GLY A 141 13.71 -7.95 -8.91
CA GLY A 141 12.81 -8.72 -9.75
C GLY A 141 12.39 -10.05 -9.13
N GLY A 142 11.67 -10.85 -9.92
CA GLY A 142 11.07 -12.12 -9.50
C GLY A 142 9.57 -12.01 -9.18
N PRO A 143 8.94 -13.12 -8.76
CA PRO A 143 7.54 -13.12 -8.36
C PRO A 143 7.34 -12.32 -7.06
N ALA A 144 6.08 -11.94 -6.80
CA ALA A 144 5.71 -11.34 -5.53
C ALA A 144 6.04 -12.30 -4.37
N VAL A 145 6.72 -11.77 -3.36
CA VAL A 145 7.14 -12.48 -2.14
C VAL A 145 5.92 -12.85 -1.30
N HIS A 146 4.96 -11.93 -1.24
CA HIS A 146 3.66 -12.14 -0.61
C HIS A 146 2.63 -11.24 -1.28
N VAL A 147 1.39 -11.72 -1.37
CA VAL A 147 0.27 -10.97 -1.92
C VAL A 147 -0.84 -10.89 -0.88
N SER A 148 -1.41 -9.71 -0.72
CA SER A 148 -2.57 -9.50 0.15
C SER A 148 -3.62 -8.68 -0.59
N VAL A 149 -4.89 -8.90 -0.28
CA VAL A 149 -6.02 -8.22 -0.92
C VAL A 149 -6.83 -7.51 0.15
N THR A 150 -7.16 -6.24 -0.09
CA THR A 150 -7.97 -5.46 0.85
C THR A 150 -9.41 -5.96 0.90
N ARG A 151 -10.15 -5.49 1.90
CA ARG A 151 -11.61 -5.51 1.86
C ARG A 151 -12.11 -4.68 0.67
N THR A 152 -13.34 -4.97 0.25
CA THR A 152 -14.01 -4.18 -0.78
C THR A 152 -14.32 -2.79 -0.26
N PHE A 153 -13.93 -1.77 -1.03
CA PHE A 153 -14.26 -0.36 -0.80
C PHE A 153 -15.12 0.18 -1.95
N GLU A 154 -15.75 1.32 -1.70
CA GLU A 154 -16.70 1.93 -2.63
C GLU A 154 -16.14 3.22 -3.25
N ILE A 155 -16.30 3.36 -4.56
CA ILE A 155 -16.04 4.59 -5.28
C ILE A 155 -17.38 5.15 -5.73
N VAL A 156 -17.76 6.29 -5.17
CA VAL A 156 -19.05 6.95 -5.44
C VAL A 156 -18.88 8.15 -6.37
N HIS A 157 -19.98 8.75 -6.83
CA HIS A 157 -19.89 10.06 -7.48
C HIS A 157 -19.48 11.13 -6.47
N THR A 158 -18.79 12.18 -6.95
CA THR A 158 -18.30 13.27 -6.09
C THR A 158 -19.41 13.93 -5.25
N LYS A 159 -20.61 14.09 -5.81
CA LYS A 159 -21.78 14.66 -5.10
C LYS A 159 -22.28 13.81 -3.92
N ASP A 160 -22.02 12.51 -3.94
CA ASP A 160 -22.47 11.55 -2.93
C ASP A 160 -21.33 11.18 -1.94
N TYR A 161 -20.17 11.80 -2.11
CA TYR A 161 -19.00 11.55 -1.29
C TYR A 161 -19.09 12.30 0.03
N ILE A 162 -18.94 11.53 1.12
CA ILE A 162 -18.78 12.06 2.46
C ILE A 162 -17.49 11.45 3.00
N ALA A 163 -16.52 12.31 3.35
CA ALA A 163 -15.24 11.88 3.88
C ALA A 163 -15.44 11.14 5.20
N PRO A 164 -14.96 9.88 5.32
CA PRO A 164 -14.87 9.22 6.61
C PRO A 164 -14.01 10.02 7.60
N PRO A 165 -14.26 9.89 8.91
CA PRO A 165 -13.40 10.52 9.91
C PRO A 165 -11.97 9.97 9.82
N VAL A 166 -10.98 10.85 10.01
CA VAL A 166 -9.57 10.45 10.09
C VAL A 166 -9.38 9.51 11.28
N THR A 167 -8.87 8.32 11.02
CA THR A 167 -8.67 7.27 12.03
C THR A 167 -7.58 7.66 13.03
N THR A 168 -7.64 7.07 14.23
CA THR A 168 -6.60 7.23 15.24
C THR A 168 -5.24 6.76 14.73
N LEU A 169 -5.20 5.66 13.98
CA LEU A 169 -3.96 5.14 13.40
C LEU A 169 -3.34 6.11 12.38
N THR A 170 -4.16 6.75 11.52
CA THR A 170 -3.65 7.76 10.57
C THR A 170 -3.06 8.95 11.31
N LYS A 171 -3.73 9.45 12.35
CA LYS A 171 -3.22 10.56 13.18
C LYS A 171 -1.91 10.18 13.89
N HIS A 172 -1.84 8.96 14.40
CA HIS A 172 -0.67 8.42 15.10
C HIS A 172 0.55 8.28 14.17
N PHE A 173 0.36 7.80 12.93
CA PHE A 173 1.47 7.71 11.98
C PHE A 173 1.87 9.07 11.41
N ASP A 174 0.91 10.00 11.20
CA ASP A 174 1.23 11.36 10.76
C ASP A 174 2.01 12.16 11.82
N SER A 175 1.72 11.94 13.11
CA SER A 175 2.41 12.65 14.21
C SER A 175 3.89 12.30 14.34
N GLN A 176 4.30 11.11 13.89
CA GLN A 176 5.71 10.70 13.86
C GLN A 176 6.52 11.43 12.78
N GLY A 177 5.85 12.03 11.78
CA GLY A 177 6.50 12.84 10.74
C GLY A 177 7.30 12.07 9.68
N ILE A 178 7.27 10.73 9.74
CA ILE A 178 7.96 9.83 8.80
C ILE A 178 7.20 9.73 7.48
N VAL A 179 5.87 9.60 7.54
CA VAL A 179 4.98 9.60 6.38
C VAL A 179 4.02 10.78 6.46
N ARG A 180 3.74 11.39 5.31
CA ARG A 180 2.80 12.51 5.18
C ARG A 180 1.44 12.02 4.73
N PHE A 181 0.41 12.30 5.53
CA PHE A 181 -0.99 11.98 5.18
C PHE A 181 -1.78 13.19 4.68
N GLY A 182 -1.13 14.35 4.53
CA GLY A 182 -1.78 15.58 4.07
C GLY A 182 -2.78 16.17 5.08
N LEU A 183 -2.69 15.77 6.36
CA LEU A 183 -3.55 16.31 7.41
C LEU A 183 -3.20 17.78 7.71
N PRO A 184 -4.20 18.64 8.00
CA PRO A 184 -3.96 20.00 8.45
C PRO A 184 -3.16 19.98 9.75
N ARG A 185 -2.01 20.66 9.78
CA ARG A 185 -1.27 20.89 11.02
C ARG A 185 -1.89 22.08 11.72
N TYR A 186 -2.56 21.84 12.86
CA TYR A 186 -2.86 22.92 13.77
C TYR A 186 -1.54 23.39 14.39
N GLN A 187 -1.15 24.62 14.06
CA GLN A 187 -0.08 25.36 14.74
C GLN A 187 -0.61 25.93 16.05
#